data_AF-A0A9W6HTJ7-F1
#
_entry.id   AF-A0A9W6HTJ7-F1
#
_cell.length_a   1.000
_cell.length_b   1.000
_cell.length_c   1.000
_cell.angle_alpha   90.00
_cell.angle_beta   90.00
_cell.angle_gamma   90.00
#
_symmetry.space_group_name_H-M   'P 1'
#
loop_
_entity.id
_entity.type
_entity.pdbx_description
1 polymer ?
#
loop_
_entity_poly.entity_id
_entity_poly.type
_entity_poly.pdbx_seq_one_letter_code
_entity_poly.pdbx_strand_id
1 'polypeptide(L)'
;MANFNIADIKALREQLGTGMVDTKNALEEAEGDLQKAVEILRLKGAKGNAKRADRSTSEGLIAAREQDGAVTIIELACETDFVAKNERFGALADKVADAVAAAKADSAEAALAAPAGDQTVEQLISEEAAIIGEKVELRRVRTVTGDNLSVYLHRTSKDLPPQIGVVVAYSGDDAETARSIAQHISFANPTYLSREDVPAAEIEKEREIVTEISRNEGKPEAALPKIVEGRVAAFVKQVSLLEQDYAKDNKLSVAQVAKDAGITVTDFARFKVGA
;
A
#
# COMPACT_ATOMS: atom_id res chain seq x y z
N MET A 1 -31.65 -27.80 -19.00
CA MET A 1 -30.97 -26.51 -19.29
C MET A 1 -30.53 -25.95 -17.96
N ALA A 2 -29.36 -25.30 -17.89
CA ALA A 2 -28.98 -24.60 -16.67
C ALA A 2 -30.07 -23.57 -16.32
N ASN A 3 -30.54 -23.56 -15.07
CA ASN A 3 -31.59 -22.63 -14.59
C ASN A 3 -31.04 -21.22 -14.30
N PHE A 4 -29.83 -20.90 -14.77
CA PHE A 4 -29.17 -19.61 -14.59
C PHE A 4 -28.49 -19.20 -15.90
N ASN A 5 -28.26 -17.90 -16.07
CA ASN A 5 -27.65 -17.31 -17.24
C ASN A 5 -26.36 -16.54 -16.86
N ILE A 6 -25.69 -15.97 -17.87
CA ILE A 6 -24.43 -15.22 -17.67
C ILE A 6 -24.62 -14.00 -16.77
N ALA A 7 -25.78 -13.35 -16.81
CA ALA A 7 -26.07 -12.21 -15.93
C ALA A 7 -26.17 -12.65 -14.46
N ASP A 8 -26.73 -13.83 -14.17
CA ASP A 8 -26.79 -14.37 -12.81
C ASP A 8 -25.39 -14.67 -12.27
N ILE A 9 -24.51 -15.26 -13.09
CA ILE A 9 -23.10 -15.49 -12.74
C ILE A 9 -22.42 -14.15 -12.46
N LYS A 10 -22.62 -13.14 -13.33
CA LYS A 10 -22.02 -11.83 -13.18
C LYS A 10 -22.49 -11.13 -11.90
N ALA A 11 -23.80 -11.16 -11.62
CA ALA A 11 -24.39 -10.54 -10.45
C ALA A 11 -23.87 -11.17 -9.15
N LEU A 12 -23.86 -12.51 -9.04
CA LEU A 12 -23.36 -13.19 -7.85
C LEU A 12 -21.86 -12.93 -7.65
N ARG A 13 -21.09 -12.95 -8.73
CA ARG A 13 -19.66 -12.62 -8.72
C ARG A 13 -19.41 -11.20 -8.23
N GLU A 14 -20.15 -10.23 -8.76
CA GLU A 14 -20.02 -8.82 -8.40
C GLU A 14 -20.47 -8.56 -6.95
N GLN A 15 -21.46 -9.31 -6.46
CA GLN A 15 -21.91 -9.21 -5.07
C GLN A 15 -20.90 -9.79 -4.06
N LEU A 16 -20.27 -10.92 -4.40
CA LEU A 16 -19.41 -11.65 -3.46
C LEU A 16 -17.91 -11.37 -3.65
N GLY A 17 -17.52 -10.79 -4.79
CA GLY A 17 -16.12 -10.64 -5.17
C GLY A 17 -15.47 -11.96 -5.58
N THR A 18 -16.24 -12.94 -6.07
CA THR A 18 -15.73 -14.29 -6.34
C THR A 18 -15.12 -14.48 -7.73
N GLY A 19 -14.27 -15.50 -7.88
CA GLY A 19 -13.77 -15.92 -9.19
C GLY A 19 -14.90 -16.39 -10.11
N MET A 20 -14.78 -16.11 -11.42
CA MET A 20 -15.82 -16.46 -12.41
C MET A 20 -16.12 -17.97 -12.44
N VAL A 21 -15.07 -18.80 -12.42
CA VAL A 21 -15.19 -20.26 -12.48
C VAL A 21 -15.84 -20.80 -11.21
N ASP A 22 -15.43 -20.32 -10.04
CA ASP A 22 -16.00 -20.75 -8.76
C ASP A 22 -17.48 -20.36 -8.65
N THR A 23 -17.83 -19.15 -9.07
CA THR A 23 -19.22 -18.66 -9.11
C THR A 23 -20.09 -19.52 -10.03
N LYS A 24 -19.59 -19.81 -11.24
CA LYS A 24 -20.29 -20.67 -12.20
C LYS A 24 -20.51 -22.07 -11.63
N ASN A 25 -19.47 -22.70 -11.08
CA ASN A 25 -19.56 -24.05 -10.54
C ASN A 25 -20.52 -24.13 -9.35
N ALA A 26 -20.52 -23.12 -8.48
CA ALA A 26 -21.45 -23.05 -7.36
C ALA A 26 -22.91 -22.93 -7.83
N LEU A 27 -23.18 -22.15 -8.88
CA LEU A 27 -24.51 -22.06 -9.48
C LEU A 27 -24.94 -23.37 -10.17
N GLU A 28 -24.02 -24.10 -10.78
CA GLU A 28 -24.30 -25.44 -11.34
C GLU A 28 -24.68 -26.43 -10.24
N GLU A 29 -23.92 -26.50 -9.14
CA GLU A 29 -24.20 -27.39 -8.00
C GLU A 29 -25.46 -26.96 -7.21
N ALA A 30 -25.76 -25.66 -7.22
CA ALA A 30 -26.98 -25.12 -6.64
C ALA A 30 -28.20 -25.25 -7.56
N GLU A 31 -28.05 -25.80 -8.77
CA GLU A 31 -29.13 -25.86 -9.78
C GLU A 31 -29.75 -24.49 -10.08
N GLY A 32 -28.95 -23.42 -10.01
CA GLY A 32 -29.35 -22.03 -10.20
C GLY A 32 -29.88 -21.32 -8.94
N ASP A 33 -29.95 -21.98 -7.79
CA ASP A 33 -30.35 -21.35 -6.53
C ASP A 33 -29.23 -20.43 -5.99
N LEU A 34 -29.49 -19.12 -5.97
CA LEU A 34 -28.51 -18.13 -5.54
C LEU A 34 -28.11 -18.28 -4.06
N GLN A 35 -29.06 -18.58 -3.16
CA GLN A 35 -28.77 -18.70 -1.74
C GLN A 35 -27.90 -19.94 -1.47
N LYS A 36 -28.26 -21.06 -2.09
CA LYS A 36 -27.48 -22.29 -1.99
C LYS A 36 -26.10 -22.13 -2.64
N ALA A 37 -25.98 -21.40 -3.75
CA ALA A 37 -24.68 -21.10 -4.37
C ALA A 37 -23.78 -20.28 -3.43
N VAL A 38 -24.35 -19.29 -2.73
CA VAL A 38 -23.62 -18.53 -1.70
C VAL A 38 -23.10 -19.47 -0.61
N GLU A 39 -23.94 -20.36 -0.08
CA GLU A 39 -23.52 -21.32 0.96
C GLU A 39 -22.38 -22.24 0.48
N ILE A 40 -22.48 -22.77 -0.74
CA ILE A 40 -21.45 -23.59 -1.37
C ILE A 40 -20.12 -22.84 -1.46
N LEU A 41 -20.15 -21.57 -1.92
CA LEU A 41 -18.95 -20.74 -2.03
C LEU A 41 -18.30 -20.51 -0.66
N ARG A 42 -19.10 -20.21 0.37
CA ARG A 42 -18.59 -20.03 1.75
C ARG A 42 -17.92 -21.29 2.29
N LEU A 43 -18.56 -22.45 2.14
CA LEU A 43 -18.04 -23.74 2.60
C LEU A 43 -16.75 -24.13 1.85
N LYS A 44 -16.72 -23.93 0.53
CA LYS A 44 -15.54 -24.20 -0.30
C LYS A 44 -14.39 -23.26 0.06
N GLY A 45 -14.70 -21.99 0.27
CA GLY A 45 -13.79 -20.95 0.72
C GLY A 45 -13.07 -21.29 2.02
N ALA A 46 -13.84 -21.64 3.05
CA ALA A 46 -13.31 -22.00 4.37
C ALA A 46 -12.34 -23.19 4.30
N LYS A 47 -12.65 -24.21 3.47
CA LYS A 47 -11.76 -25.36 3.22
C LYS A 47 -10.52 -25.00 2.39
N GLY A 48 -10.58 -23.89 1.65
CA GLY A 48 -9.57 -23.45 0.70
C GLY A 48 -8.54 -22.48 1.27
N ASN A 49 -8.88 -21.65 2.26
CA ASN A 49 -8.03 -20.56 2.75
C ASN A 49 -6.61 -20.98 3.10
N ALA A 50 -6.45 -22.05 3.90
CA ALA A 50 -5.12 -22.55 4.27
C ALA A 50 -4.28 -22.97 3.05
N LYS A 51 -4.91 -23.46 1.98
CA LYS A 51 -4.24 -23.86 0.73
C LYS A 51 -3.86 -22.67 -0.16
N ARG A 52 -4.34 -21.46 0.16
CA ARG A 52 -4.06 -20.23 -0.60
C ARG A 52 -2.92 -19.41 -0.01
N ALA A 53 -2.38 -19.78 1.16
CA ALA A 53 -1.36 -19.00 1.87
C ALA A 53 -0.12 -18.68 1.00
N ASP A 54 0.30 -19.62 0.15
CA ASP A 54 1.47 -19.48 -0.74
C ASP A 54 1.17 -18.71 -2.04
N ARG A 55 -0.07 -18.29 -2.28
CA ARG A 55 -0.42 -17.52 -3.47
C ARG A 55 0.10 -16.09 -3.38
N SER A 56 0.42 -15.54 -4.55
CA SER A 56 0.86 -14.15 -4.68
C SER A 56 -0.33 -13.20 -4.67
N THR A 57 -0.19 -12.08 -3.95
CA THR A 57 -1.17 -11.00 -3.82
C THR A 57 -0.56 -9.71 -4.41
N SER A 58 -0.70 -9.51 -5.72
CA SER A 58 -0.11 -8.34 -6.41
C SER A 58 -1.07 -7.16 -6.56
N GLU A 59 -2.34 -7.37 -6.24
CA GLU A 59 -3.43 -6.39 -6.35
C GLU A 59 -3.93 -6.04 -4.94
N GLY A 60 -4.84 -5.07 -4.83
CA GLY A 60 -5.38 -4.67 -3.52
C GLY A 60 -5.71 -3.19 -3.45
N LEU A 61 -5.64 -2.62 -2.24
CA LEU A 61 -5.84 -1.19 -2.03
C LEU A 61 -5.07 -0.68 -0.81
N ILE A 62 -4.87 0.65 -0.80
CA ILE A 62 -4.36 1.40 0.34
C ILE A 62 -5.52 2.15 0.98
N ALA A 63 -5.66 1.99 2.30
CA ALA A 63 -6.61 2.77 3.10
C ALA A 63 -5.84 3.55 4.17
N ALA A 64 -6.39 4.70 4.55
CA ALA A 64 -5.87 5.52 5.64
C ALA A 64 -7.03 5.93 6.57
N ARG A 65 -6.74 6.01 7.87
CA ARG A 65 -7.70 6.39 8.92
C ARG A 65 -7.06 7.36 9.88
N GLU A 66 -7.71 8.51 10.02
CA GLU A 66 -7.36 9.52 11.00
C GLU A 66 -8.17 9.28 12.28
N GLN A 67 -7.47 9.16 13.41
CA GLN A 67 -8.08 8.97 14.72
C GLN A 67 -7.13 9.49 15.81
N ASP A 68 -7.67 10.26 16.77
CA ASP A 68 -6.95 10.75 17.95
C ASP A 68 -5.59 11.44 17.65
N GLY A 69 -5.53 12.25 16.60
CA GLY A 69 -4.30 12.95 16.19
C GLY A 69 -3.23 12.06 15.56
N ALA A 70 -3.61 10.87 15.10
CA ALA A 70 -2.78 9.94 14.35
C ALA A 70 -3.44 9.57 13.03
N VAL A 71 -2.64 9.17 12.04
CA VAL A 71 -3.13 8.52 10.82
C VAL A 71 -2.51 7.14 10.70
N THR A 72 -3.36 6.12 10.69
CA THR A 72 -2.99 4.74 10.36
C THR A 72 -3.20 4.50 8.87
N ILE A 73 -2.15 4.07 8.17
CA ILE A 73 -2.19 3.64 6.77
C ILE A 73 -2.01 2.13 6.70
N ILE A 74 -2.79 1.46 5.84
CA ILE A 74 -2.73 0.01 5.62
C ILE A 74 -2.64 -0.33 4.14
N GLU A 75 -1.98 -1.45 3.83
CA GLU A 75 -2.10 -2.14 2.54
C GLU A 75 -2.84 -3.46 2.74
N LEU A 76 -4.06 -3.55 2.19
CA LEU A 76 -4.79 -4.80 2.09
C LEU A 76 -4.65 -5.33 0.66
N ALA A 77 -4.02 -6.48 0.51
CA ALA A 77 -3.69 -7.09 -0.77
C ALA A 77 -4.62 -8.27 -1.10
N CYS A 78 -4.89 -8.47 -2.39
CA CYS A 78 -5.64 -9.58 -2.97
C CYS A 78 -4.94 -10.13 -4.23
N GLU A 79 -5.44 -11.22 -4.81
CA GLU A 79 -4.82 -11.84 -5.99
C GLU A 79 -5.15 -11.07 -7.27
N THR A 80 -6.39 -10.57 -7.42
CA THR A 80 -6.86 -9.95 -8.67
C THR A 80 -7.42 -8.55 -8.50
N ASP A 81 -7.36 -7.77 -9.59
CA ASP A 81 -7.89 -6.42 -9.66
C ASP A 81 -9.44 -6.41 -9.56
N PHE A 82 -10.10 -7.47 -10.02
CA PHE A 82 -11.54 -7.63 -9.89
C PHE A 82 -12.00 -7.66 -8.43
N VAL A 83 -11.22 -8.30 -7.54
CA VAL A 83 -11.49 -8.27 -6.10
C VAL A 83 -11.17 -6.91 -5.53
N ALA A 84 -10.02 -6.32 -5.90
CA ALA A 84 -9.65 -4.98 -5.42
C ALA A 84 -10.74 -3.92 -5.70
N LYS A 85 -11.40 -4.00 -6.86
CA LYS A 85 -12.47 -3.10 -7.30
C LYS A 85 -13.83 -3.37 -6.64
N ASN A 86 -13.97 -4.49 -5.94
CA ASN A 86 -15.23 -4.93 -5.37
C ASN A 86 -15.60 -4.14 -4.11
N GLU A 87 -16.87 -3.75 -3.98
CA GLU A 87 -17.36 -3.01 -2.81
C GLU A 87 -17.18 -3.78 -1.50
N ARG A 88 -17.29 -5.12 -1.54
CA ARG A 88 -17.07 -5.98 -0.37
C ARG A 88 -15.63 -5.92 0.13
N PHE A 89 -14.67 -5.92 -0.79
CA PHE A 89 -13.25 -5.81 -0.46
C PHE A 89 -12.91 -4.41 0.06
N GLY A 90 -13.48 -3.37 -0.54
CA GLY A 90 -13.40 -2.00 -0.03
C GLY A 90 -13.94 -1.88 1.41
N ALA A 91 -15.13 -2.43 1.67
CA ALA A 91 -15.73 -2.44 3.00
C ALA A 91 -14.94 -3.25 4.02
N LEU A 92 -14.29 -4.35 3.61
CA LEU A 92 -13.35 -5.09 4.46
C LEU A 92 -12.15 -4.20 4.83
N ALA A 93 -11.51 -3.58 3.83
CA ALA A 93 -10.36 -2.70 4.08
C ALA A 93 -10.71 -1.54 5.00
N ASP A 94 -11.91 -0.98 4.85
CA ASP A 94 -12.41 0.09 5.70
C ASP A 94 -12.54 -0.37 7.17
N LYS A 95 -13.17 -1.53 7.41
CA LYS A 95 -13.29 -2.11 8.75
C LYS A 95 -11.94 -2.46 9.37
N VAL A 96 -11.03 -3.03 8.58
CA VAL A 96 -9.67 -3.34 9.02
C VAL A 96 -8.96 -2.06 9.41
N ALA A 97 -9.01 -1.02 8.58
CA ALA A 97 -8.35 0.25 8.89
C ALA A 97 -8.91 0.91 10.17
N ASP A 98 -10.23 0.87 10.37
CA ASP A 98 -10.87 1.38 11.59
C ASP A 98 -10.41 0.62 12.84
N ALA A 99 -10.40 -0.72 12.80
CA ALA A 99 -9.97 -1.56 13.91
C ALA A 99 -8.49 -1.34 14.26
N VAL A 100 -7.62 -1.26 13.23
CA VAL A 100 -6.18 -1.06 13.38
C VAL A 100 -5.88 0.34 13.93
N ALA A 101 -6.59 1.37 13.47
CA ALA A 101 -6.47 2.73 13.98
C ALA A 101 -6.92 2.83 15.44
N ALA A 102 -8.04 2.21 15.80
CA ALA A 102 -8.52 2.16 17.18
C ALA A 102 -7.52 1.47 18.12
N ALA A 103 -6.83 0.44 17.64
CA ALA A 103 -5.76 -0.24 18.38
C ALA A 103 -4.42 0.51 18.35
N LYS A 104 -4.28 1.56 17.52
CA LYS A 104 -3.03 2.28 17.27
C LYS A 104 -1.89 1.35 16.85
N ALA A 105 -2.22 0.29 16.11
CA ALA A 105 -1.25 -0.69 15.68
C ALA A 105 -0.32 -0.09 14.60
N ASP A 106 0.95 -0.44 14.68
CA ASP A 106 2.02 0.14 13.86
C ASP A 106 2.86 -0.93 13.14
N SER A 107 2.36 -2.15 13.09
CA SER A 107 2.94 -3.27 12.34
C SER A 107 1.82 -4.22 11.92
N ALA A 108 2.09 -5.06 10.92
CA ALA A 108 1.11 -6.04 10.45
C ALA A 108 0.75 -7.05 11.55
N GLU A 109 1.73 -7.46 12.35
CA GLU A 109 1.55 -8.41 13.45
C GLU A 109 0.63 -7.83 14.54
N ALA A 110 0.90 -6.60 14.98
CA ALA A 110 0.06 -5.91 15.96
C ALA A 110 -1.36 -5.67 15.41
N ALA A 111 -1.45 -5.35 14.13
CA ALA A 111 -2.72 -5.08 13.45
C ALA A 111 -3.59 -6.34 13.32
N LEU A 112 -3.01 -7.49 12.95
CA LEU A 112 -3.73 -8.75 12.83
C LEU A 112 -4.32 -9.22 14.17
N ALA A 113 -3.62 -8.95 15.28
CA ALA A 113 -4.09 -9.24 16.62
C ALA A 113 -5.12 -8.23 17.16
N ALA A 114 -5.35 -7.11 16.48
CA ALA A 114 -6.24 -6.05 16.95
C ALA A 114 -7.72 -6.51 17.00
N PRO A 115 -8.52 -6.03 17.95
CA PRO A 115 -9.96 -6.31 18.00
C PRO A 115 -10.72 -5.65 16.84
N ALA A 116 -11.60 -6.41 16.22
CA ALA A 116 -12.55 -5.98 15.19
C ALA A 116 -13.95 -6.50 15.57
N GLY A 117 -14.61 -5.80 16.51
CA GLY A 117 -15.85 -6.26 17.12
C GLY A 117 -15.58 -7.45 18.07
N ASP A 118 -16.30 -8.55 17.87
CA ASP A 118 -16.18 -9.77 18.70
C ASP A 118 -15.06 -10.73 18.23
N GLN A 119 -14.29 -10.34 17.22
CA GLN A 119 -13.20 -11.13 16.65
C GLN A 119 -11.92 -10.30 16.45
N THR A 120 -10.86 -10.92 15.98
CA THR A 120 -9.61 -10.23 15.58
C THR A 120 -9.67 -9.78 14.12
N VAL A 121 -8.81 -8.83 13.75
CA VAL A 121 -8.59 -8.44 12.35
C VAL A 121 -8.19 -9.63 11.49
N GLU A 122 -7.32 -10.52 11.99
CA GLU A 122 -6.94 -11.75 11.27
C GLU A 122 -8.15 -12.64 10.95
N GLN A 123 -9.03 -12.85 11.93
CA GLN A 123 -10.25 -13.64 11.74
C GLN A 123 -11.20 -12.96 10.76
N LEU A 124 -11.40 -11.65 10.87
CA LEU A 124 -12.25 -10.89 9.95
C LEU A 124 -11.76 -11.01 8.50
N ILE A 125 -10.44 -10.87 8.28
CA ILE A 125 -9.83 -11.02 6.95
C ILE A 125 -10.03 -12.45 6.44
N SER A 126 -9.78 -13.46 7.28
CA SER A 126 -9.92 -14.87 6.90
C SER A 126 -11.37 -15.23 6.53
N GLU A 127 -12.34 -14.74 7.29
CA GLU A 127 -13.76 -14.95 7.03
C GLU A 127 -14.18 -14.35 5.69
N GLU A 128 -13.79 -13.11 5.40
CA GLU A 128 -14.11 -12.47 4.12
C GLU A 128 -13.33 -13.09 2.94
N ALA A 129 -12.07 -13.46 3.15
CA ALA A 129 -11.27 -14.18 2.15
C ALA A 129 -11.88 -15.54 1.75
N ALA A 130 -12.51 -16.23 2.71
CA ALA A 130 -13.24 -17.46 2.40
C ALA A 130 -14.38 -17.20 1.40
N ILE A 131 -15.11 -16.10 1.58
CA ILE A 131 -16.24 -15.75 0.72
C ILE A 131 -15.76 -15.31 -0.67
N ILE A 132 -14.75 -14.43 -0.70
CA ILE A 132 -14.12 -13.92 -1.94
C ILE A 132 -13.48 -15.07 -2.73
N GLY A 133 -12.88 -16.05 -2.05
CA GLY A 133 -12.24 -17.17 -2.70
C GLY A 133 -10.81 -16.89 -3.22
N GLU A 134 -10.21 -15.77 -2.81
CA GLU A 134 -8.82 -15.40 -3.06
C GLU A 134 -8.05 -15.27 -1.74
N LYS A 135 -6.72 -15.32 -1.80
CA LYS A 135 -5.88 -14.88 -0.70
C LYS A 135 -6.10 -13.38 -0.48
N VAL A 136 -6.43 -13.00 0.76
CA VAL A 136 -6.43 -11.61 1.21
C VAL A 136 -5.41 -11.49 2.33
N GLU A 137 -4.59 -10.46 2.28
CA GLU A 137 -3.43 -10.31 3.17
C GLU A 137 -3.26 -8.86 3.59
N LEU A 138 -3.20 -8.60 4.89
CA LEU A 138 -2.77 -7.31 5.42
C LEU A 138 -1.24 -7.28 5.41
N ARG A 139 -0.65 -6.56 4.46
CA ARG A 139 0.79 -6.62 4.21
C ARG A 139 1.59 -5.63 5.02
N ARG A 140 1.10 -4.40 5.10
CA ARG A 140 1.79 -3.29 5.74
C ARG A 140 0.82 -2.46 6.54
N VAL A 141 1.29 -2.00 7.68
CA VAL A 141 0.60 -1.09 8.58
C VAL A 141 1.64 -0.12 9.12
N ARG A 142 1.27 1.15 9.19
CA ARG A 142 2.04 2.19 9.87
C ARG A 142 1.06 3.20 10.45
N THR A 143 1.31 3.65 11.67
CA THR A 143 0.60 4.73 12.35
C THR A 143 1.56 5.91 12.53
N VAL A 144 1.24 7.01 11.85
CA VAL A 144 2.02 8.25 11.88
C VAL A 144 1.33 9.25 12.81
N THR A 145 2.13 9.94 13.62
CA THR A 145 1.67 10.99 14.53
C THR A 145 2.45 12.28 14.27
N GLY A 146 1.87 13.42 14.61
CA GLY A 146 2.50 14.73 14.46
C GLY A 146 1.54 15.86 14.76
N ASP A 147 2.05 17.09 14.78
CA ASP A 147 1.26 18.30 15.05
C ASP A 147 0.16 18.49 14.01
N ASN A 148 0.51 18.35 12.72
CA ASN A 148 -0.41 18.28 11.61
C ASN A 148 -0.11 17.06 10.74
N LEU A 149 -1.16 16.53 10.11
CA LEU A 149 -1.09 15.37 9.23
C LEU A 149 -1.71 15.70 7.88
N SER A 150 -1.07 15.26 6.79
CA SER A 150 -1.58 15.36 5.44
C SER A 150 -1.63 13.98 4.80
N VAL A 151 -2.81 13.59 4.31
CA VAL A 151 -3.04 12.30 3.65
C VAL A 151 -3.27 12.51 2.15
N TYR A 152 -2.56 11.74 1.33
CA TYR A 152 -2.77 11.70 -0.11
C TYR A 152 -2.93 10.26 -0.59
N LEU A 153 -4.12 9.93 -1.09
CA LEU A 153 -4.47 8.64 -1.70
C LEU A 153 -4.59 8.82 -3.21
N HIS A 154 -3.80 8.04 -3.97
CA HIS A 154 -3.75 8.13 -5.42
C HIS A 154 -4.25 6.84 -6.08
N ARG A 155 -5.15 7.02 -7.05
CA ARG A 155 -5.64 5.94 -7.93
C ARG A 155 -4.83 5.95 -9.22
N THR A 156 -4.15 4.85 -9.52
CA THR A 156 -3.37 4.68 -10.76
C THR A 156 -4.25 4.51 -12.00
N SER A 157 -5.52 4.11 -11.79
CA SER A 157 -6.58 4.08 -12.80
C SER A 157 -7.90 4.52 -12.17
N LYS A 158 -8.82 5.09 -12.97
CA LYS A 158 -10.14 5.52 -12.50
C LYS A 158 -10.96 4.37 -11.91
N ASP A 159 -10.75 3.17 -12.44
CA ASP A 159 -11.52 1.98 -12.07
C ASP A 159 -10.94 1.25 -10.86
N LEU A 160 -9.75 1.62 -10.38
CA LEU A 160 -9.10 0.99 -9.23
C LEU A 160 -9.34 1.80 -7.95
N PRO A 161 -9.40 1.14 -6.78
CA PRO A 161 -9.28 1.85 -5.51
C PRO A 161 -7.88 2.47 -5.38
N PRO A 162 -7.63 3.32 -4.37
CA PRO A 162 -6.30 3.90 -4.17
C PRO A 162 -5.21 2.81 -4.11
N GLN A 163 -4.22 2.94 -4.97
CA GLN A 163 -3.09 1.99 -5.08
C GLN A 163 -1.83 2.53 -4.42
N ILE A 164 -1.78 3.85 -4.20
CA ILE A 164 -0.68 4.51 -3.50
C ILE A 164 -1.30 5.38 -2.42
N GLY A 165 -0.77 5.29 -1.20
CA GLY A 165 -1.13 6.18 -0.12
C GLY A 165 0.10 6.78 0.53
N VAL A 166 -0.01 8.05 0.88
CA VAL A 166 1.02 8.80 1.57
C VAL A 166 0.42 9.50 2.77
N VAL A 167 1.14 9.46 3.89
CA VAL A 167 0.89 10.27 5.08
C VAL A 167 2.13 11.11 5.34
N VAL A 168 1.95 12.40 5.60
CA VAL A 168 3.03 13.33 5.97
C VAL A 168 2.68 13.96 7.30
N ALA A 169 3.56 13.82 8.30
CA ALA A 169 3.53 14.58 9.53
C ALA A 169 4.39 15.84 9.38
N TYR A 170 3.88 16.97 9.86
CA TYR A 170 4.57 18.25 9.76
C TYR A 170 4.15 19.24 10.85
N SER A 171 5.02 20.21 11.15
CA SER A 171 4.71 21.41 11.92
C SER A 171 4.59 22.63 11.00
N GLY A 172 3.94 23.69 11.46
CA GLY A 172 3.64 24.90 10.67
C GLY A 172 2.18 24.96 10.21
N ASP A 173 1.82 25.93 9.36
CA ASP A 173 0.42 26.25 9.03
C ASP A 173 0.10 26.29 7.52
N ASP A 174 0.96 25.73 6.67
CA ASP A 174 0.72 25.58 5.22
C ASP A 174 0.34 24.14 4.83
N ALA A 175 -0.94 23.82 4.98
CA ALA A 175 -1.50 22.52 4.60
C ALA A 175 -1.47 22.27 3.08
N GLU A 176 -1.46 23.32 2.25
CA GLU A 176 -1.40 23.17 0.80
C GLU A 176 -0.03 22.64 0.38
N THR A 177 1.03 23.25 0.91
CA THR A 177 2.41 22.78 0.66
C THR A 177 2.62 21.38 1.23
N ALA A 178 2.15 21.08 2.44
CA ALA A 178 2.25 19.73 3.00
C ALA A 178 1.56 18.67 2.13
N ARG A 179 0.36 18.97 1.62
CA ARG A 179 -0.35 18.10 0.65
C ARG A 179 0.44 17.96 -0.65
N SER A 180 1.07 19.02 -1.12
CA SER A 180 1.89 18.99 -2.32
C SER A 180 3.16 18.16 -2.15
N ILE A 181 3.77 18.16 -0.96
CA ILE A 181 4.88 17.27 -0.61
C ILE A 181 4.38 15.81 -0.56
N ALA A 182 3.19 15.54 -0.02
CA ALA A 182 2.60 14.20 -0.06
C ALA A 182 2.41 13.68 -1.51
N GLN A 183 2.00 14.56 -2.43
CA GLN A 183 1.95 14.24 -3.86
C GLN A 183 3.34 13.95 -4.44
N HIS A 184 4.36 14.73 -4.06
CA HIS A 184 5.73 14.47 -4.47
C HIS A 184 6.21 13.09 -4.01
N ILE A 185 6.05 12.76 -2.72
CA ILE A 185 6.42 11.46 -2.14
C ILE A 185 5.73 10.30 -2.89
N SER A 186 4.45 10.46 -3.26
CA SER A 186 3.69 9.43 -3.97
C SER A 186 4.38 9.00 -5.28
N PHE A 187 5.01 9.95 -5.96
CA PHE A 187 5.73 9.75 -7.22
C PHE A 187 7.22 9.41 -7.01
N ALA A 188 7.94 10.23 -6.23
CA ALA A 188 9.38 10.18 -6.09
C ALA A 188 9.88 9.01 -5.21
N ASN A 189 9.01 8.43 -4.39
CA ASN A 189 9.30 7.26 -3.56
C ASN A 189 10.61 7.36 -2.73
N PRO A 190 10.80 8.44 -1.95
CA PRO A 190 11.89 8.47 -0.98
C PRO A 190 11.73 7.36 0.05
N THR A 191 12.86 6.87 0.57
CA THR A 191 12.93 5.87 1.64
C THR A 191 13.21 6.51 2.99
N TYR A 192 13.92 7.64 2.99
CA TYR A 192 14.39 8.36 4.16
C TYR A 192 13.89 9.79 4.14
N LEU A 193 13.73 10.42 5.31
CA LEU A 193 13.33 11.81 5.42
C LEU A 193 14.49 12.73 5.03
N SER A 194 15.65 12.52 5.66
CA SER A 194 16.85 13.32 5.47
C SER A 194 18.05 12.46 5.06
N ARG A 195 19.17 13.12 4.70
CA ARG A 195 20.43 12.42 4.38
C ARG A 195 20.96 11.69 5.61
N GLU A 196 20.78 12.30 6.78
CA GLU A 196 21.26 11.82 8.06
C GLU A 196 20.57 10.51 8.49
N ASP A 197 19.38 10.25 7.97
CA ASP A 197 18.62 9.02 8.22
C ASP A 197 19.09 7.84 7.36
N VAL A 198 19.91 8.07 6.32
CA VAL A 198 20.42 7.01 5.45
C VAL A 198 21.51 6.22 6.19
N PRO A 199 21.35 4.89 6.41
CA PRO A 199 22.34 4.10 7.11
C PRO A 199 23.70 4.12 6.42
N ALA A 200 24.78 4.32 7.17
CA ALA A 200 26.14 4.32 6.64
C ALA A 200 26.47 3.02 5.87
N ALA A 201 25.92 1.88 6.31
CA ALA A 201 26.08 0.61 5.61
C ALA A 201 25.47 0.59 4.20
N GLU A 202 24.35 1.30 3.97
CA GLU A 202 23.76 1.42 2.64
C GLU A 202 24.59 2.34 1.75
N ILE A 203 25.09 3.45 2.31
CA ILE A 203 25.98 4.37 1.61
C ILE A 203 27.25 3.65 1.14
N GLU A 204 27.89 2.87 2.01
CA GLU A 204 29.11 2.14 1.64
C GLU A 204 28.83 1.00 0.67
N LYS A 205 27.72 0.28 0.83
CA LYS A 205 27.32 -0.74 -0.15
C LYS A 205 27.08 -0.12 -1.53
N GLU A 206 26.39 1.02 -1.59
CA GLU A 206 26.18 1.73 -2.85
C GLU A 206 27.51 2.20 -3.44
N ARG A 207 28.43 2.71 -2.61
CA ARG A 207 29.77 3.12 -3.01
C ARG A 207 30.54 1.97 -3.68
N GLU A 208 30.53 0.78 -3.10
CA GLU A 208 31.14 -0.41 -3.68
C GLU A 208 30.52 -0.74 -5.05
N ILE A 209 29.18 -0.77 -5.13
CA ILE A 209 28.44 -1.06 -6.36
C ILE A 209 28.82 -0.06 -7.47
N VAL A 210 28.76 1.24 -7.20
CA VAL A 210 29.03 2.27 -8.22
C VAL A 210 30.51 2.37 -8.59
N THR A 211 31.41 1.94 -7.70
CA THR A 211 32.84 1.80 -8.00
C THR A 211 33.07 0.72 -9.04
N GLU A 212 32.50 -0.47 -8.82
CA GLU A 212 32.62 -1.59 -9.75
C GLU A 212 31.94 -1.30 -11.09
N ILE A 213 30.76 -0.67 -11.08
CA ILE A 213 30.10 -0.20 -12.31
C ILE A 213 31.01 0.77 -13.07
N SER A 214 31.59 1.77 -12.40
CA SER A 214 32.42 2.79 -13.06
C SER A 214 33.73 2.22 -13.61
N ARG A 215 34.34 1.23 -12.95
CA ARG A 215 35.49 0.49 -13.48
C ARG A 215 35.14 -0.30 -14.73
N ASN A 216 34.03 -1.04 -14.70
CA ASN A 216 33.56 -1.83 -15.83
C ASN A 216 33.14 -0.97 -17.03
N GLU A 217 32.70 0.26 -16.81
CA GLU A 217 32.49 1.27 -17.85
C GLU A 217 33.80 1.84 -18.45
N GLY A 218 34.97 1.43 -17.96
CA GLY A 218 36.28 1.88 -18.44
C GLY A 218 36.63 3.32 -18.06
N LYS A 219 36.06 3.85 -16.97
CA LYS A 219 36.38 5.20 -16.51
C LYS A 219 37.84 5.26 -16.01
N PRO A 220 38.57 6.37 -16.23
CA PRO A 220 39.97 6.49 -15.79
C PRO A 220 40.11 6.38 -14.27
N GLU A 221 41.08 5.59 -13.79
CA GLU A 221 41.35 5.39 -12.35
C GLU A 221 41.51 6.72 -11.58
N ALA A 222 42.18 7.71 -12.16
CA ALA A 222 42.36 9.03 -11.54
C ALA A 222 41.05 9.82 -11.35
N ALA A 223 40.01 9.53 -12.13
CA ALA A 223 38.71 10.18 -12.05
C ALA A 223 37.68 9.36 -11.22
N LEU A 224 37.95 8.08 -10.95
CA LEU A 224 37.02 7.18 -10.26
C LEU A 224 36.54 7.73 -8.91
N PRO A 225 37.40 8.24 -8.00
CA PRO A 225 36.92 8.73 -6.71
C PRO A 225 35.85 9.81 -6.84
N LYS A 226 36.07 10.78 -7.75
CA LYS A 226 35.10 11.88 -7.98
C LYS A 226 33.80 11.38 -8.62
N ILE A 227 33.89 10.42 -9.54
CA ILE A 227 32.71 9.82 -10.19
C ILE A 227 31.87 9.06 -9.18
N VAL A 228 32.52 8.25 -8.33
CA VAL A 228 31.90 7.47 -7.27
C VAL A 228 31.20 8.38 -6.27
N GLU A 229 31.87 9.42 -5.76
CA GLU A 229 31.24 10.40 -4.87
C GLU A 229 30.01 11.06 -5.50
N GLY A 230 30.09 11.42 -6.79
CA GLY A 230 28.94 11.99 -7.52
C GLY A 230 27.75 11.03 -7.62
N ARG A 231 28.01 9.73 -7.85
CA ARG A 231 26.96 8.70 -7.92
C ARG A 231 26.37 8.39 -6.55
N VAL A 232 27.18 8.33 -5.50
CA VAL A 232 26.70 8.17 -4.12
C VAL A 232 25.86 9.37 -3.71
N ALA A 233 26.28 10.60 -4.04
CA ALA A 233 25.48 11.79 -3.80
C ALA A 233 24.13 11.74 -4.54
N ALA A 234 24.10 11.24 -5.77
CA ALA A 234 22.86 11.04 -6.53
C ALA A 234 21.95 9.97 -5.90
N PHE A 235 22.51 8.88 -5.38
CA PHE A 235 21.77 7.86 -4.63
C PHE A 235 21.12 8.47 -3.38
N VAL A 236 21.90 9.18 -2.56
CA VAL A 236 21.39 9.85 -1.35
C VAL A 236 20.29 10.85 -1.72
N LYS A 237 20.47 11.62 -2.79
CA LYS A 237 19.45 12.54 -3.31
C LYS A 237 18.16 11.82 -3.76
N GLN A 238 18.28 10.60 -4.29
CA GLN A 238 17.13 9.80 -4.70
C GLN A 238 16.37 9.24 -3.50
N VAL A 239 17.05 8.81 -2.44
CA VAL A 239 16.39 8.12 -1.32
C VAL A 239 15.98 9.04 -0.16
N SER A 240 16.57 10.23 -0.04
CA SER A 240 16.24 11.23 0.99
C SER A 240 15.24 12.27 0.48
N LEU A 241 14.04 12.34 1.07
CA LEU A 241 12.98 13.26 0.69
C LEU A 241 13.47 14.72 0.64
N LEU A 242 14.14 15.19 1.69
CA LEU A 242 14.54 16.60 1.81
C LEU A 242 15.59 17.02 0.76
N GLU A 243 16.35 16.06 0.23
CA GLU A 243 17.35 16.28 -0.82
C GLU A 243 16.76 16.24 -2.24
N GLN A 244 15.57 15.66 -2.42
CA GLN A 244 14.96 15.48 -3.73
C GLN A 244 14.64 16.83 -4.39
N ASP A 245 14.80 16.89 -5.72
CA ASP A 245 14.29 17.98 -6.52
C ASP A 245 12.76 17.92 -6.53
N TYR A 246 12.11 19.04 -6.22
CA TYR A 246 10.68 19.06 -6.08
C TYR A 246 9.97 18.85 -7.42
N ALA A 247 8.99 17.95 -7.45
CA ALA A 247 8.40 17.48 -8.71
C ALA A 247 7.64 18.56 -9.48
N LYS A 248 7.12 19.61 -8.81
CA LYS A 248 6.44 20.74 -9.46
C LYS A 248 7.38 21.86 -9.90
N ASP A 249 8.55 21.97 -9.27
CA ASP A 249 9.61 22.91 -9.66
C ASP A 249 10.97 22.31 -9.29
N ASN A 250 11.65 21.74 -10.29
CA ASN A 250 12.92 21.04 -10.11
C ASN A 250 14.10 21.98 -9.83
N LYS A 251 13.88 23.29 -9.74
CA LYS A 251 14.89 24.27 -9.29
C LYS A 251 14.98 24.34 -7.78
N LEU A 252 13.97 23.86 -7.06
CA LEU A 252 13.92 23.85 -5.60
C LEU A 252 14.01 22.42 -5.10
N SER A 253 14.71 22.21 -3.98
CA SER A 253 14.60 20.96 -3.23
C SER A 253 13.33 20.95 -2.39
N VAL A 254 12.88 19.76 -1.99
CA VAL A 254 11.76 19.65 -1.04
C VAL A 254 12.06 20.37 0.27
N ALA A 255 13.31 20.32 0.76
CA ALA A 255 13.71 21.09 1.95
C ALA A 255 13.51 22.60 1.77
N GLN A 256 13.88 23.13 0.60
CA GLN A 256 13.71 24.55 0.32
C GLN A 256 12.23 24.93 0.23
N VAL A 257 11.40 24.10 -0.42
CA VAL A 257 9.94 24.31 -0.50
C VAL A 257 9.31 24.30 0.89
N ALA A 258 9.65 23.33 1.74
CA ALA A 258 9.14 23.26 3.11
C ALA A 258 9.54 24.50 3.92
N LYS A 259 10.81 24.90 3.82
CA LYS A 259 11.33 26.09 4.51
C LYS A 259 10.66 27.38 4.07
N ASP A 260 10.47 27.59 2.76
CA ASP A 260 9.84 28.79 2.22
C ASP A 260 8.36 28.90 2.62
N ALA A 261 7.69 27.77 2.79
CA ALA A 261 6.33 27.67 3.30
C ALA A 261 6.25 27.75 4.84
N GLY A 262 7.38 27.82 5.55
CA GLY A 262 7.39 27.84 7.02
C GLY A 262 6.97 26.52 7.68
N ILE A 263 7.04 25.40 6.96
CA ILE A 263 6.71 24.07 7.49
C ILE A 263 7.96 23.23 7.72
N THR A 264 7.88 22.27 8.65
CA THR A 264 8.91 21.24 8.84
C THR A 264 8.26 19.87 8.73
N VAL A 265 8.73 19.04 7.80
CA VAL A 265 8.29 17.65 7.68
C VAL A 265 9.01 16.82 8.75
N THR A 266 8.26 16.08 9.56
CA THR A 266 8.79 15.36 10.73
C THR A 266 8.75 13.85 10.57
N ASP A 267 7.80 13.32 9.81
CA ASP A 267 7.69 11.89 9.48
C ASP A 267 6.87 11.73 8.19
N PHE A 268 7.03 10.61 7.50
CA PHE A 268 6.14 10.23 6.43
C PHE A 268 6.03 8.71 6.28
N ALA A 269 4.91 8.26 5.73
CA ALA A 269 4.71 6.89 5.30
C ALA A 269 4.23 6.86 3.86
N ARG A 270 4.74 5.92 3.05
CA ARG A 270 4.29 5.70 1.68
C ARG A 270 4.09 4.21 1.43
N PHE A 271 2.88 3.80 1.09
CA PHE A 271 2.59 2.47 0.59
C PHE A 271 2.18 2.50 -0.88
N LYS A 272 2.54 1.45 -1.60
CA LYS A 272 2.13 1.18 -2.98
C LYS A 272 1.78 -0.30 -3.09
N VAL A 273 0.56 -0.61 -3.50
CA VAL A 273 0.10 -1.99 -3.69
C VAL A 273 1.08 -2.77 -4.54
N GLY A 274 1.46 -3.96 -4.06
CA GLY A 274 2.31 -4.90 -4.79
C GLY A 274 3.77 -4.47 -4.96
N ALA A 275 4.21 -3.39 -4.28
CA ALA A 275 5.60 -2.94 -4.26
C ALA A 275 6.48 -3.71 -3.28
#